data_AF-A0A315DVB5-F1
#
_entry.id   AF-A0A315DVB5-F1
#
_cell.length_a   1.000
_cell.length_b   1.000
_cell.length_c   1.000
_cell.angle_alpha   90.00
_cell.angle_beta   90.00
_cell.angle_gamma   90.00
#
_symmetry.space_group_name_H-M   'P 1'
#
loop_
_entity.id
_entity.type
_entity.pdbx_description
1 polymer ?
#
loop_
_entity_poly.entity_id
_entity_poly.type
_entity_poly.pdbx_seq_one_letter_code
_entity_poly.pdbx_strand_id
1 'polypeptide(L)'
;MPAATKAAYLPAIGSAPLLVDSRPNQRPLSKRRQALLQTPQGQALQVQALQDLGEALDAHGLAPLVALRMRSGLTQKALCEATRLPQPHISRLENGKVPNPDGATLQRLAVAMGVSMDEVMTAIQQGAKV
;
A
#
# COMPACT_ATOMS: atom_id res chain seq x y z
N MET A 1 4.00 -63.53 34.20
CA MET A 1 3.00 -63.15 33.17
C MET A 1 1.93 -62.34 33.88
N PRO A 2 1.63 -61.08 33.50
CA PRO A 2 1.30 -60.60 32.14
C PRO A 2 2.08 -59.32 31.72
N ALA A 3 2.45 -59.18 30.44
CA ALA A 3 1.79 -58.42 29.36
C ALA A 3 2.45 -57.04 29.10
N ALA A 4 3.39 -57.05 28.15
CA ALA A 4 3.93 -55.87 27.51
C ALA A 4 2.82 -55.14 26.74
N THR A 5 2.57 -53.87 27.09
CA THR A 5 1.67 -53.00 26.32
C THR A 5 2.51 -52.16 25.37
N LYS A 6 2.31 -52.44 24.08
CA LYS A 6 2.97 -51.88 22.92
C LYS A 6 2.57 -50.40 22.77
N ALA A 7 3.45 -49.47 23.13
CA ALA A 7 3.24 -48.05 22.84
C ALA A 7 3.34 -47.84 21.33
N ALA A 8 2.22 -47.49 20.70
CA ALA A 8 2.11 -47.24 19.28
C ALA A 8 3.02 -46.06 18.87
N TYR A 9 3.83 -46.30 17.86
CA TYR A 9 4.70 -45.32 17.20
C TYR A 9 3.80 -44.33 16.43
N LEU A 10 3.68 -43.09 16.89
CA LEU A 10 3.20 -41.98 16.06
C LEU A 10 4.35 -41.58 15.12
N PRO A 11 4.19 -41.62 13.79
CA PRO A 11 5.24 -41.13 12.92
C PRO A 11 5.39 -39.62 13.11
N ALA A 12 6.62 -39.19 13.36
CA ALA A 12 6.99 -37.79 13.40
C ALA A 12 6.57 -37.12 12.08
N ILE A 13 5.56 -36.25 12.14
CA ILE A 13 5.21 -35.37 11.03
C ILE A 13 6.41 -34.45 10.87
N GLY A 14 7.23 -34.73 9.85
CA GLY A 14 8.35 -33.88 9.48
C GLY A 14 7.84 -32.45 9.36
N SER A 15 8.49 -31.55 10.08
CA SER A 15 8.28 -30.11 10.02
C SER A 15 8.68 -29.60 8.64
N ALA A 16 7.83 -29.84 7.64
CA ALA A 16 7.90 -29.15 6.36
C ALA A 16 7.64 -27.67 6.68
N PRO A 17 8.59 -26.75 6.39
CA PRO A 17 8.32 -25.34 6.57
C PRO A 17 7.10 -24.99 5.71
N LEU A 18 6.12 -24.33 6.33
CA LEU A 18 5.00 -23.74 5.61
C LEU A 18 5.60 -22.87 4.49
N LEU A 19 5.49 -23.34 3.25
CA LEU A 19 5.76 -22.55 2.07
C LEU A 19 4.75 -21.41 2.08
N VAL A 20 5.13 -20.29 2.69
CA VAL A 20 4.37 -19.05 2.62
C VAL A 20 4.29 -18.72 1.14
N ASP A 21 3.09 -18.88 0.61
CA ASP A 21 2.75 -18.75 -0.79
C ASP A 21 3.17 -17.34 -1.25
N SER A 22 4.39 -17.24 -1.79
CA SER A 22 5.05 -16.01 -2.19
C SER A 22 4.54 -15.61 -3.57
N ARG A 23 3.21 -15.57 -3.74
CA ARG A 23 2.60 -15.05 -4.96
C ARG A 23 2.97 -13.57 -5.05
N PRO A 24 3.62 -13.12 -6.13
CA PRO A 24 3.85 -11.70 -6.32
C PRO A 24 2.48 -11.01 -6.31
N ASN A 25 2.28 -10.09 -5.37
CA ASN A 25 1.00 -9.42 -5.11
C ASN A 25 0.61 -8.43 -6.23
N GLN A 26 1.12 -8.60 -7.45
CA GLN A 26 0.92 -7.69 -8.56
C GLN A 26 0.53 -8.47 -9.82
N ARG A 27 -0.69 -8.19 -10.31
CA ARG A 27 -1.09 -8.61 -11.65
C ARG A 27 -0.17 -7.88 -12.64
N PRO A 28 0.46 -8.60 -13.59
CA PRO A 28 1.33 -7.96 -14.57
C PRO A 28 0.55 -6.99 -15.45
N LEU A 29 1.16 -5.84 -15.76
CA LEU A 29 0.60 -4.90 -16.72
C LEU A 29 0.62 -5.50 -18.12
N SER A 30 -0.25 -4.99 -19.00
CA SER A 30 -0.17 -5.34 -20.42
C SER A 30 1.18 -4.88 -21.00
N LYS A 31 1.74 -5.66 -21.93
CA LYS A 31 3.01 -5.33 -22.61
C LYS A 31 3.02 -3.92 -23.19
N ARG A 32 1.90 -3.51 -23.79
CA ARG A 32 1.72 -2.16 -24.37
C ARG A 32 1.82 -1.06 -23.31
N ARG A 33 1.16 -1.23 -22.17
CA ARG A 33 1.24 -0.26 -21.06
C ARG A 33 2.64 -0.22 -20.46
N GLN A 34 3.28 -1.38 -20.29
CA GLN A 34 4.64 -1.45 -19.78
C GLN A 34 5.62 -0.70 -20.69
N ALA A 35 5.54 -0.90 -22.01
CA ALA A 35 6.37 -0.19 -22.98
C ALA A 35 6.13 1.33 -22.93
N LEU A 36 4.87 1.78 -22.81
CA LEU A 36 4.56 3.20 -22.68
C LEU A 36 5.23 3.81 -21.44
N LEU A 37 5.13 3.16 -20.28
CA LEU A 37 5.70 3.65 -19.01
C LEU A 37 7.24 3.61 -18.97
N GLN A 38 7.90 2.94 -19.91
CA GLN A 38 9.36 3.01 -20.07
C GLN A 38 9.82 4.28 -20.79
N THR A 39 8.91 5.03 -21.43
CA THR A 39 9.24 6.28 -22.10
C THR A 39 9.06 7.48 -21.17
N PRO A 40 9.86 8.56 -21.30
CA PRO A 40 9.66 9.79 -20.54
C PRO A 40 8.27 10.39 -20.75
N GLN A 41 7.77 10.35 -21.99
CA GLN A 41 6.43 10.85 -22.32
C GLN A 41 5.33 10.04 -21.62
N GLY A 42 5.43 8.71 -21.60
CA GLY A 42 4.46 7.86 -20.91
C GLY A 42 4.46 8.04 -19.39
N GLN A 43 5.63 8.30 -18.80
CA GLN A 43 5.75 8.67 -17.39
C GLN A 43 5.10 10.02 -17.10
N ALA A 44 5.39 11.04 -17.92
CA ALA A 44 4.77 12.36 -17.81
C ALA A 44 3.24 12.29 -17.93
N LEU A 45 2.73 11.53 -18.91
CA LEU A 45 1.28 11.31 -19.07
C LEU A 45 0.66 10.60 -17.85
N GLN A 46 1.37 9.65 -17.25
CA GLN A 46 0.89 9.01 -16.02
C GLN A 46 0.82 10.02 -14.86
N VAL A 47 1.85 10.84 -14.67
CA VAL A 47 1.86 11.87 -13.63
C VAL A 47 0.71 12.86 -13.84
N GLN A 48 0.54 13.37 -15.07
CA GLN A 48 -0.54 14.28 -15.41
C GLN A 48 -1.92 13.65 -15.10
N ALA A 49 -2.15 12.41 -15.55
CA ALA A 49 -3.43 11.73 -15.29
C ALA A 49 -3.69 11.49 -13.80
N LEU A 50 -2.64 11.24 -12.99
CA LEU A 50 -2.78 11.14 -11.54
C LEU A 50 -3.16 12.49 -10.94
N GLN A 51 -2.51 13.58 -11.36
CA GLN A 51 -2.79 14.92 -10.87
C GLN A 51 -4.22 15.34 -11.18
N ASP A 52 -4.67 15.16 -12.43
CA ASP A 52 -6.05 15.48 -12.86
C ASP A 52 -7.09 14.72 -12.03
N LEU A 53 -6.88 13.41 -11.81
CA LEU A 53 -7.78 12.60 -10.98
C LEU A 53 -7.72 13.00 -9.51
N GLY A 54 -6.55 13.37 -9.01
CA GLY A 54 -6.36 13.86 -7.65
C GLY A 54 -7.11 15.17 -7.41
N GLU A 55 -7.03 16.10 -8.35
CA GLU A 55 -7.78 17.37 -8.31
C GLU A 55 -9.29 17.12 -8.32
N ALA A 56 -9.78 16.21 -9.18
CA ALA A 56 -11.20 15.86 -9.20
C ALA A 56 -11.68 15.25 -7.87
N LEU A 57 -10.91 14.34 -7.28
CA LEU A 57 -11.24 13.75 -5.97
C LEU A 57 -11.29 14.80 -4.87
N ASP A 58 -10.30 15.70 -4.84
CA ASP A 58 -10.20 16.79 -3.86
C ASP A 58 -11.38 17.76 -3.98
N ALA A 59 -11.72 18.17 -5.21
CA ALA A 59 -12.86 19.06 -5.49
C ALA A 59 -14.21 18.48 -5.03
N HIS A 60 -14.33 17.16 -4.93
CA HIS A 60 -15.53 16.48 -4.45
C HIS A 60 -15.43 15.99 -3.00
N GLY A 61 -14.33 16.26 -2.30
CA GLY A 61 -14.10 15.79 -0.92
C GLY A 61 -14.06 14.26 -0.80
N LEU A 62 -13.67 13.56 -1.87
CA LEU A 62 -13.64 12.09 -1.93
C LEU A 62 -12.23 11.56 -1.67
N ALA A 63 -12.13 10.54 -0.83
CA ALA A 63 -10.88 9.84 -0.51
C ALA A 63 -9.68 10.81 -0.26
N PRO A 64 -9.72 11.65 0.78
CA PRO A 64 -8.84 12.82 0.89
C PRO A 64 -7.33 12.49 0.83
N LEU A 65 -6.89 11.40 1.48
CA LEU A 65 -5.48 11.00 1.42
C LEU A 65 -5.08 10.45 0.03
N VAL A 66 -6.02 9.81 -0.67
CA VAL A 66 -5.82 9.36 -2.06
C VAL A 66 -5.70 10.56 -2.98
N ALA A 67 -6.58 11.56 -2.83
CA ALA A 67 -6.54 12.81 -3.58
C ALA A 67 -5.20 13.52 -3.40
N LEU A 68 -4.75 13.68 -2.15
CA LEU A 68 -3.46 14.28 -1.81
C LEU A 68 -2.27 13.55 -2.46
N ARG A 69 -2.24 12.22 -2.38
CA ARG A 69 -1.20 11.40 -3.04
C ARG A 69 -1.22 11.60 -4.56
N MET A 70 -2.40 11.60 -5.17
CA MET A 70 -2.56 11.66 -6.61
C MET A 70 -2.20 13.03 -7.19
N ARG A 71 -2.55 14.12 -6.49
CA ARG A 71 -2.07 15.48 -6.77
C ARG A 71 -0.55 15.61 -6.67
N SER A 72 0.07 14.80 -5.82
CA SER A 72 1.54 14.69 -5.72
C SER A 72 2.16 13.87 -6.85
N GLY A 73 1.37 13.38 -7.82
CA GLY A 73 1.85 12.60 -8.97
C GLY A 73 2.26 11.16 -8.64
N LEU A 74 1.92 10.66 -7.44
CA LEU A 74 2.39 9.36 -6.97
C LEU A 74 1.32 8.28 -7.15
N THR A 75 1.72 7.09 -7.62
CA THR A 75 0.91 5.88 -7.45
C THR A 75 1.01 5.39 -6.00
N GLN A 76 0.07 4.54 -5.56
CA GLN A 76 0.16 3.92 -4.24
C GLN A 76 1.50 3.15 -4.06
N LYS A 77 1.96 2.46 -5.10
CA LYS A 77 3.25 1.75 -5.11
C LYS A 77 4.44 2.72 -4.98
N ALA A 78 4.43 3.81 -5.75
CA ALA A 78 5.48 4.82 -5.68
C ALA A 78 5.55 5.46 -4.28
N LEU A 79 4.40 5.69 -3.63
CA LEU A 79 4.36 6.15 -2.24
C LEU A 79 4.93 5.11 -1.27
N CYS A 80 4.66 3.81 -1.48
CA CYS A 80 5.26 2.74 -0.67
C CYS A 80 6.79 2.78 -0.77
N GLU A 81 7.32 2.90 -1.98
CA GLU A 81 8.76 2.96 -2.25
C GLU A 81 9.40 4.20 -1.62
N ALA A 82 8.79 5.38 -1.81
CA ALA A 82 9.29 6.64 -1.27
C ALA A 82 9.26 6.67 0.27
N THR A 83 8.22 6.11 0.89
CA THR A 83 8.04 6.16 2.33
C THR A 83 8.62 4.94 3.07
N ARG A 84 9.01 3.89 2.35
CA ARG A 84 9.38 2.57 2.87
C ARG A 84 8.29 1.93 3.76
N LEU A 85 7.02 2.15 3.44
CA LEU A 85 5.90 1.47 4.10
C LEU A 85 5.43 0.25 3.33
N PRO A 86 4.93 -0.78 4.02
CA PRO A 86 4.18 -1.85 3.38
C PRO A 86 2.92 -1.30 2.68
N GLN A 87 2.67 -1.78 1.46
CA GLN A 87 1.45 -1.42 0.71
C GLN A 87 0.14 -1.64 1.50
N PRO A 88 -0.03 -2.75 2.26
CA PRO A 88 -1.22 -2.91 3.10
C PRO A 88 -1.37 -1.81 4.17
N HIS A 89 -0.26 -1.24 4.65
CA HIS A 89 -0.31 -0.14 5.61
C HIS A 89 -0.81 1.15 4.95
N ILE A 90 -0.24 1.53 3.80
CA ILE A 90 -0.72 2.69 3.03
C ILE A 90 -2.19 2.51 2.63
N SER A 91 -2.58 1.33 2.17
CA SER A 91 -3.99 1.04 1.83
C SER A 91 -4.93 1.25 3.02
N ARG A 92 -4.55 0.83 4.23
CA ARG A 92 -5.37 1.08 5.42
C ARG A 92 -5.48 2.56 5.77
N LEU A 93 -4.39 3.33 5.61
CA LEU A 93 -4.39 4.78 5.82
C LEU A 93 -5.32 5.47 4.81
N GLU A 94 -5.20 5.14 3.53
CA GLU A 94 -6.00 5.73 2.45
C GLU A 94 -7.50 5.43 2.57
N ASN A 95 -7.85 4.29 3.17
CA ASN A 95 -9.23 3.88 3.42
C ASN A 95 -9.76 4.26 4.82
N GLY A 96 -9.09 5.18 5.53
CA GLY A 96 -9.54 5.68 6.82
C GLY A 96 -9.52 4.66 7.96
N LYS A 97 -8.85 3.51 7.80
CA LYS A 97 -8.81 2.43 8.81
C LYS A 97 -7.80 2.69 9.93
N VAL A 98 -6.96 3.70 9.79
CA VAL A 98 -5.98 4.13 10.80
C VAL A 98 -6.15 5.64 11.01
N PRO A 99 -6.96 6.07 11.99
CA PRO A 99 -7.29 7.49 12.17
C PRO A 99 -6.14 8.31 12.77
N ASN A 100 -5.25 7.67 13.53
CA ASN A 100 -4.16 8.32 14.26
C ASN A 100 -2.85 7.56 14.03
N PRO A 101 -2.14 7.77 12.90
CA PRO A 101 -0.80 7.23 12.73
C PRO A 101 0.23 7.96 13.60
N ASP A 102 1.36 7.31 13.85
CA ASP A 102 2.48 7.92 14.55
C ASP A 102 3.12 9.08 13.76
N GLY A 103 3.83 9.96 14.47
CA GLY A 103 4.49 11.12 13.88
C GLY A 103 5.56 10.78 12.85
N ALA A 104 6.27 9.65 13.00
CA ALA A 104 7.27 9.21 12.04
C ALA A 104 6.64 8.81 10.70
N THR A 105 5.47 8.21 10.73
CA THR A 105 4.65 7.87 9.57
C THR A 105 4.12 9.11 8.88
N LEU A 106 3.57 10.06 9.64
CA LEU A 106 3.14 11.36 9.10
C LEU A 106 4.29 12.10 8.42
N GLN A 107 5.46 12.18 9.07
CA GLN A 107 6.63 12.87 8.54
C GLN A 107 7.11 12.24 7.22
N ARG A 108 7.16 10.91 7.15
CA ARG A 108 7.58 10.19 5.93
C ARG A 108 6.59 10.39 4.78
N LEU A 109 5.29 10.39 5.07
CA LEU A 109 4.25 10.68 4.08
C LEU A 109 4.35 12.12 3.57
N ALA A 110 4.51 13.08 4.48
CA ALA A 110 4.66 14.50 4.16
C ALA A 110 5.87 14.76 3.25
N VAL A 111 7.04 14.21 3.60
CA VAL A 111 8.28 14.32 2.80
C VAL A 111 8.09 13.68 1.42
N ALA A 112 7.50 12.49 1.35
CA ALA A 112 7.31 11.80 0.07
C ALA A 112 6.35 12.54 -0.87
N MET A 113 5.32 13.20 -0.33
CA MET A 113 4.32 13.95 -1.11
C MET A 113 4.68 15.42 -1.31
N GLY A 114 5.69 15.95 -0.62
CA GLY A 114 6.08 17.36 -0.71
C GLY A 114 5.07 18.31 -0.06
N VAL A 115 4.38 17.86 0.99
CA VAL A 115 3.33 18.61 1.71
C VAL A 115 3.65 18.69 3.21
N SER A 116 2.89 19.47 3.96
CA SER A 116 3.04 19.55 5.42
C SER A 116 2.48 18.33 6.15
N MET A 117 2.97 18.04 7.37
CA MET A 117 2.38 17.00 8.22
C MET A 117 0.92 17.28 8.57
N ASP A 118 0.55 18.56 8.70
CA ASP A 118 -0.81 18.99 9.01
C ASP A 118 -1.78 18.68 7.87
N GLU A 119 -1.36 18.88 6.61
CA GLU A 119 -2.15 18.48 5.43
C GLU A 119 -2.39 16.96 5.41
N VAL A 120 -1.35 16.16 5.70
CA VAL A 120 -1.48 14.70 5.78
C VAL A 120 -2.44 14.29 6.91
N MET A 121 -2.27 14.86 8.10
CA MET A 121 -3.13 14.54 9.25
C MET A 121 -4.59 14.93 8.98
N THR A 122 -4.80 16.11 8.39
CA THR A 122 -6.14 16.60 8.01
C THR A 122 -6.82 15.65 7.03
N ALA A 123 -6.11 15.21 5.99
CA ALA A 123 -6.64 14.27 5.00
C ALA A 123 -7.01 12.90 5.63
N ILE A 124 -6.19 12.40 6.56
CA ILE A 124 -6.47 11.15 7.28
C ILE A 124 -7.73 11.28 8.14
N GLN A 125 -7.85 12.38 8.89
CA GLN A 125 -9.01 12.63 9.75
C GLN A 125 -10.30 12.82 8.96
N GLN A 126 -10.24 13.46 7.80
CA GLN A 126 -11.40 13.59 6.91
C GLN A 126 -11.83 12.22 6.37
N GLY A 127 -10.88 11.38 5.94
CA GLY A 127 -11.17 10.03 5.47
C GLY A 127 -11.72 9.08 6.53
N ALA A 128 -11.38 9.28 7.81
CA ALA A 128 -11.89 8.46 8.91
C ALA A 128 -13.32 8.82 9.36
N LYS A 129 -13.87 9.96 8.90
CA LYS A 129 -15.23 10.43 9.24
C LYS A 129 -16.32 9.91 8.29
N VAL A 130 -15.93 9.25 7.20
CA VAL A 130 -16.79 8.69 6.16
C VAL A 130 -16.98 7.20 6.38
#